data_AF-A0A6L7N074-F1
#
_entry.id   AF-A0A6L7N074-F1
#
_cell.length_a   1.000
_cell.length_b   1.000
_cell.length_c   1.000
_cell.angle_alpha   90.00
_cell.angle_beta   90.00
_cell.angle_gamma   90.00
#
_symmetry.space_group_name_H-M   'P 1'
#
loop_
_entity.id
_entity.type
_entity.pdbx_description
1 polymer ?
#
loop_
_entity_poly.entity_id
_entity_poly.type
_entity_poly.pdbx_seq_one_letter_code
_entity_poly.pdbx_strand_id
1 'polypeptide(L)'
;MTVRGRGGELPRARGVVLFTTLVLLALLTMVGISGALVVRMEQGMARNAHDSMLAFQAAESALRDAEDWLAANATDPAAVFPAPGQGRHGAPAWGTAPGWRQDDVWQRGSAEATALGGVAMPPRYVIEWLTSYPDAAPPDGSGGTVDAFRITALGYGGTERAQVVLQTTFGRLRGVVGGSPGRLSWMEFDSVP
;
A
#
# COMPACT_ATOMS: atom_id res chain seq x y z
N MET A 1 93.24 17.83 34.64
CA MET A 1 92.29 16.71 34.57
C MET A 1 90.89 17.30 34.67
N THR A 2 90.24 17.57 33.54
CA THR A 2 88.93 18.24 33.50
C THR A 2 88.08 17.51 32.46
N VAL A 3 87.13 16.73 32.97
CA VAL A 3 86.17 15.93 32.20
C VAL A 3 85.18 16.87 31.53
N ARG A 4 85.16 16.87 30.19
CA ARG A 4 84.19 17.62 29.38
C ARG A 4 82.97 16.72 29.17
N GLY A 5 81.86 17.02 29.86
CA GLY A 5 80.58 16.35 29.66
C GLY A 5 80.06 16.57 28.23
N ARG A 6 79.81 15.48 27.49
CA ARG A 6 79.11 15.52 26.22
C ARG A 6 77.63 15.80 26.48
N GLY A 7 77.15 16.97 26.07
CA GLY A 7 75.72 17.22 25.92
C GLY A 7 75.19 16.35 24.78
N GLY A 8 74.39 15.34 25.11
CA GLY A 8 73.64 14.59 24.12
C GLY A 8 72.49 15.46 23.60
N GLU A 9 72.60 15.93 22.36
CA GLU A 9 71.47 16.54 21.66
C GLU A 9 70.44 15.44 21.38
N LEU A 10 69.32 15.45 22.11
CA LEU A 10 68.20 14.56 21.84
C LEU A 10 67.60 14.94 20.48
N PRO A 11 67.60 14.03 19.47
CA PRO A 11 67.06 14.34 18.16
C PRO A 11 65.57 14.65 18.26
N ARG A 12 65.21 15.86 17.83
CA ARG A 12 63.86 16.40 17.95
C ARG A 12 63.00 15.90 16.78
N ALA A 13 62.29 14.79 16.97
CA ALA A 13 61.36 14.24 15.99
C ALA A 13 60.11 15.15 15.85
N ARG A 14 60.15 16.12 14.92
CA ARG A 14 59.05 17.09 14.69
C ARG A 14 58.16 16.79 13.47
N GLY A 15 58.53 15.84 12.60
CA GLY A 15 57.76 15.55 11.37
C GLY A 15 56.76 14.39 11.48
N VAL A 16 57.04 13.39 12.32
CA VAL A 16 56.29 12.12 12.36
C VAL A 16 54.89 12.27 12.95
N VAL A 17 54.68 13.23 13.88
CA VAL A 17 53.41 13.42 14.58
C VAL A 17 52.29 13.87 13.65
N LEU A 18 52.58 14.74 12.68
CA LEU A 18 51.57 15.18 11.69
C LEU A 18 51.14 14.00 10.81
N PHE A 19 52.10 13.18 10.38
CA PHE A 19 51.81 12.02 9.55
C PHE A 19 50.96 10.98 10.29
N THR A 20 51.32 10.65 11.54
CA THR A 20 50.54 9.69 12.35
C THR A 20 49.14 10.22 12.67
N THR A 21 49.00 11.50 13.02
CA THR A 21 47.68 12.11 13.27
C THR A 21 46.81 12.14 12.01
N LEU A 22 47.38 12.46 10.83
CA LEU A 22 46.65 12.43 9.57
C LEU A 22 46.16 11.02 9.23
N VAL A 23 47.01 10.00 9.38
CA VAL A 23 46.61 8.60 9.14
C VAL A 23 45.50 8.19 10.10
N LEU A 24 45.62 8.49 11.40
CA LEU A 24 44.57 8.19 12.38
C LEU A 24 43.26 8.92 12.07
N LEU A 25 43.33 10.21 11.70
CA LEU A 25 42.16 10.98 11.27
C LEU A 25 41.51 10.42 10.01
N ALA A 26 42.31 10.00 9.03
CA ALA A 26 41.80 9.38 7.81
C ALA A 26 41.05 8.08 8.11
N LEU A 27 41.60 7.22 8.98
CA LEU A 27 40.96 5.98 9.41
C LEU A 27 39.63 6.26 10.13
N LEU A 28 39.61 7.20 11.08
CA LEU A 28 38.39 7.60 11.79
C LEU A 28 37.31 8.14 10.83
N THR A 29 37.73 8.94 9.84
CA THR A 29 36.82 9.52 8.84
C THR A 29 36.21 8.43 7.97
N MET A 30 37.01 7.45 7.54
CA MET A 30 36.55 6.35 6.70
C MET A 30 35.53 5.46 7.44
N VAL A 31 35.76 5.19 8.72
CA VAL A 31 34.77 4.50 9.58
C VAL A 31 33.50 5.34 9.74
N GLY A 32 33.64 6.65 9.96
CA GLY A 32 32.51 7.57 10.09
C GLY A 32 31.63 7.64 8.84
N ILE A 33 32.23 7.73 7.65
CA ILE A 33 31.50 7.74 6.38
C ILE A 33 30.80 6.40 6.13
N SER A 34 31.49 5.28 6.40
CA SER A 34 30.92 3.95 6.26
C SER A 34 29.64 3.78 7.11
N GLY A 35 29.70 4.20 8.38
CA GLY A 35 28.53 4.21 9.27
C GLY A 35 27.39 5.09 8.75
N ALA A 36 27.70 6.27 8.21
CA ALA A 36 26.70 7.16 7.64
C ALA A 36 25.99 6.59 6.39
N LEU A 37 26.69 5.80 5.58
CA LEU A 37 26.10 5.14 4.39
C LEU A 37 25.10 4.04 4.80
N VAL A 38 25.42 3.24 5.82
CA VAL A 38 24.52 2.20 6.34
C VAL A 38 23.22 2.81 6.89
N VAL A 39 23.32 3.87 7.70
CA VAL A 39 22.14 4.55 8.26
C VAL A 39 21.23 5.11 7.17
N ARG A 40 21.78 5.64 6.07
CA ARG A 40 20.95 6.13 4.94
C ARG A 40 20.16 5.00 4.28
N MET A 41 20.75 3.82 4.11
CA MET A 41 20.06 2.65 3.55
C MET A 41 18.91 2.21 4.47
N GLU A 42 19.17 2.12 5.78
CA GLU A 42 18.14 1.75 6.77
C GLU A 42 17.01 2.78 6.85
N GLN A 43 17.32 4.08 6.80
CA GLN A 43 16.31 5.15 6.75
C GLN A 43 15.44 5.06 5.49
N GLY A 44 16.03 4.73 4.34
CA GLY A 44 15.30 4.52 3.09
C GLY A 44 14.36 3.32 3.17
N MET A 45 14.86 2.19 3.68
CA MET A 45 14.05 0.99 3.88
C MET A 45 12.90 1.22 4.87
N ALA A 46 13.17 1.89 6.00
CA ALA A 46 12.16 2.21 7.00
C ALA A 46 11.07 3.14 6.44
N ARG A 47 11.45 4.13 5.62
CA ARG A 47 10.50 5.01 4.93
C ARG A 47 9.64 4.24 3.94
N ASN A 48 10.25 3.41 3.10
CA ASN A 48 9.52 2.60 2.13
C ASN A 48 8.53 1.64 2.82
N ALA A 49 8.97 0.96 3.88
CA ALA A 49 8.11 0.07 4.66
C ALA A 49 6.94 0.82 5.31
N HIS A 50 7.17 2.02 5.82
CA HIS A 50 6.13 2.87 6.37
C HIS A 50 5.12 3.31 5.30
N ASP A 51 5.61 3.78 4.15
CA ASP A 51 4.76 4.20 3.02
C ASP A 51 3.90 3.04 2.49
N SER A 52 4.46 1.82 2.39
CA SER A 52 3.71 0.61 2.01
C SER A 52 2.65 0.24 3.05
N MET A 53 2.96 0.30 4.34
CA MET A 53 1.99 0.05 5.40
C MET A 53 0.84 1.04 5.36
N LEU A 54 1.13 2.32 5.13
CA LEU A 54 0.13 3.37 5.03
C LEU A 54 -0.75 3.19 3.80
N ALA A 55 -0.16 2.84 2.65
CA ALA A 55 -0.90 2.51 1.43
C ALA A 55 -1.84 1.31 1.63
N PHE A 56 -1.38 0.27 2.35
CA PHE A 56 -2.21 -0.89 2.67
C PHE A 56 -3.40 -0.52 3.56
N GLN A 57 -3.17 0.27 4.62
CA GLN A 57 -4.26 0.77 5.47
C GLN A 57 -5.26 1.62 4.66
N ALA A 58 -4.77 2.42 3.72
CA ALA A 58 -5.60 3.21 2.82
C ALA A 58 -6.46 2.34 1.90
N ALA A 59 -5.88 1.29 1.33
CA ALA A 59 -6.60 0.34 0.49
C ALA A 59 -7.68 -0.41 1.29
N GLU A 60 -7.37 -0.88 2.50
CA GLU A 60 -8.35 -1.60 3.34
C GLU A 60 -9.50 -0.68 3.79
N SER A 61 -9.22 0.60 4.08
CA SER A 61 -10.28 1.57 4.38
C SER A 61 -11.20 1.81 3.20
N ALA A 62 -10.66 1.96 1.98
CA ALA A 62 -11.48 2.11 0.78
C ALA A 62 -12.30 0.86 0.48
N LEU A 63 -11.73 -0.31 0.76
CA LEU A 63 -12.43 -1.58 0.61
C LEU A 63 -13.61 -1.70 1.60
N ARG A 64 -13.39 -1.28 2.86
CA ARG A 64 -14.43 -1.25 3.88
C ARG A 64 -15.56 -0.27 3.54
N ASP A 65 -15.21 0.93 3.05
CA ASP A 65 -16.21 1.92 2.59
C ASP A 65 -17.08 1.36 1.44
N ALA A 66 -16.48 0.59 0.52
CA ALA A 66 -17.21 -0.07 -0.55
C ALA A 66 -18.14 -1.18 -0.05
N GLU A 67 -17.67 -2.00 0.91
CA GLU A 67 -18.46 -3.04 1.57
C GLU A 67 -19.65 -2.43 2.34
N ASP A 68 -19.42 -1.35 3.09
CA ASP A 68 -20.46 -0.63 3.83
C ASP A 68 -21.50 -0.02 2.88
N TRP A 69 -21.06 0.55 1.76
CA TRP A 69 -21.96 1.05 0.71
C TRP A 69 -22.82 -0.09 0.12
N LEU A 70 -22.23 -1.25 -0.17
CA LEU A 70 -22.95 -2.42 -0.69
C LEU A 70 -23.96 -2.96 0.32
N ALA A 71 -23.59 -3.02 1.61
CA ALA A 71 -24.46 -3.46 2.69
C ALA A 71 -25.66 -2.51 2.90
N ALA A 72 -25.45 -1.20 2.74
CA ALA A 72 -26.51 -0.20 2.80
C ALA A 72 -27.44 -0.23 1.58
N ASN A 73 -26.95 -0.62 0.40
CA ASN A 73 -27.68 -0.53 -0.87
C ASN A 73 -28.23 -1.88 -1.37
N ALA A 74 -28.89 -2.68 -0.52
CA ALA A 74 -29.36 -4.06 -0.78
C ALA A 74 -30.40 -4.26 -1.92
N THR A 75 -30.57 -3.28 -2.82
CA THR A 75 -31.45 -3.32 -3.99
C THR A 75 -30.88 -4.22 -5.11
N ASP A 76 -31.73 -4.60 -6.07
CA ASP A 76 -31.33 -5.30 -7.28
C ASP A 76 -30.14 -4.60 -7.97
N PRO A 77 -28.98 -5.27 -8.13
CA PRO A 77 -27.82 -4.71 -8.81
C PRO A 77 -28.12 -4.22 -10.23
N ALA A 78 -29.08 -4.82 -10.94
CA ALA A 78 -29.46 -4.39 -12.29
C ALA A 78 -30.00 -2.95 -12.35
N ALA A 79 -30.47 -2.40 -11.22
CA ALA A 79 -30.94 -1.01 -11.13
C ALA A 79 -29.81 0.00 -10.83
N VAL A 80 -28.64 -0.47 -10.39
CA VAL A 80 -27.57 0.38 -9.85
C VAL A 80 -26.25 0.25 -10.64
N PHE A 81 -26.10 -0.84 -11.40
CA PHE A 81 -24.95 -1.16 -12.23
C PHE A 81 -25.36 -1.28 -13.72
N PRO A 82 -24.52 -0.82 -14.67
CA PRO A 82 -23.27 -0.10 -14.47
C PRO A 82 -23.48 1.41 -14.22
N ALA A 83 -22.57 2.03 -13.46
CA ALA A 83 -22.44 3.48 -13.32
C ALA A 83 -20.95 3.84 -13.16
N PRO A 84 -20.15 3.78 -14.24
CA PRO A 84 -18.70 3.83 -14.16
C PRO A 84 -18.16 5.12 -13.54
N GLY A 85 -18.82 6.27 -13.78
CA GLY A 85 -18.46 7.56 -13.16
C GLY A 85 -18.66 7.61 -11.63
N GLN A 86 -19.23 6.57 -11.03
CA GLN A 86 -19.38 6.40 -9.58
C GLN A 86 -18.62 5.15 -9.07
N GLY A 87 -17.66 4.63 -9.84
CA GLY A 87 -16.90 3.44 -9.44
C GLY A 87 -17.65 2.12 -9.58
N ARG A 88 -18.80 2.08 -10.26
CA ARG A 88 -19.66 0.89 -10.35
C ARG A 88 -19.69 0.32 -11.77
N HIS A 89 -19.35 -0.94 -11.91
CA HIS A 89 -19.17 -1.60 -13.21
C HIS A 89 -19.95 -2.91 -13.29
N GLY A 90 -20.36 -3.27 -14.50
CA GLY A 90 -20.89 -4.61 -14.75
C GLY A 90 -19.76 -5.63 -14.93
N ALA A 91 -20.12 -6.91 -14.96
CA ALA A 91 -19.18 -7.95 -15.32
C ALA A 91 -18.56 -7.66 -16.70
N PRO A 92 -17.24 -7.81 -16.87
CA PRO A 92 -16.61 -7.63 -18.18
C PRO A 92 -17.18 -8.65 -19.17
N ALA A 93 -17.37 -8.21 -20.43
CA ALA A 93 -17.71 -9.12 -21.51
C ALA A 93 -16.59 -10.15 -21.70
N TRP A 94 -16.94 -11.34 -22.17
CA TRP A 94 -15.95 -12.39 -22.42
C TRP A 94 -14.84 -11.87 -23.35
N GLY A 95 -13.59 -12.09 -22.96
CA GLY A 95 -12.42 -11.64 -23.73
C GLY A 95 -12.06 -10.16 -23.56
N THR A 96 -12.74 -9.41 -22.70
CA THR A 96 -12.38 -8.02 -22.35
C THR A 96 -11.66 -7.95 -21.01
N ALA A 97 -10.79 -6.94 -20.83
CA ALA A 97 -10.15 -6.69 -19.55
C ALA A 97 -11.20 -6.32 -18.49
N PRO A 98 -11.08 -6.81 -17.24
CA PRO A 98 -11.97 -6.40 -16.16
C PRO A 98 -11.86 -4.90 -15.91
N GLY A 99 -12.94 -4.28 -15.43
CA GLY A 99 -13.06 -2.82 -15.33
C GLY A 99 -11.90 -2.19 -14.56
N TRP A 100 -11.45 -2.81 -13.47
CA TRP A 100 -10.33 -2.33 -12.66
C TRP A 100 -8.95 -2.35 -13.36
N ARG A 101 -8.81 -3.07 -14.49
CA ARG A 101 -7.60 -3.11 -15.33
C ARG A 101 -7.70 -2.25 -16.59
N GLN A 102 -8.74 -1.45 -16.73
CA GLN A 102 -8.85 -0.50 -17.84
C GLN A 102 -8.07 0.79 -17.49
N ASP A 103 -7.29 1.30 -18.43
CA ASP A 103 -6.30 2.37 -18.21
C ASP A 103 -6.86 3.65 -17.57
N ASP A 104 -8.14 3.95 -17.75
CA ASP A 104 -8.78 5.19 -17.27
C ASP A 104 -9.63 5.00 -16.01
N VAL A 105 -9.79 3.77 -15.51
CA VAL A 105 -10.73 3.48 -14.40
C VAL A 105 -10.33 4.19 -13.12
N TRP A 106 -9.04 4.30 -12.83
CA TRP A 106 -8.55 4.95 -11.61
C TRP A 106 -8.56 6.48 -11.70
N GLN A 107 -8.76 7.04 -12.90
CA GLN A 107 -8.89 8.48 -13.11
C GLN A 107 -10.36 8.93 -13.17
N ARG A 108 -11.22 8.14 -13.82
CA ARG A 108 -12.60 8.52 -14.15
C ARG A 108 -13.65 7.48 -13.79
N GLY A 109 -13.25 6.23 -13.66
CA GLY A 109 -14.12 5.08 -13.45
C GLY A 109 -14.14 4.54 -12.02
N SER A 110 -13.68 5.29 -11.02
CA SER A 110 -13.53 4.86 -9.63
C SER A 110 -14.19 5.85 -8.68
N ALA A 111 -14.64 5.35 -7.53
CA ALA A 111 -15.11 6.17 -6.44
C ALA A 111 -13.96 6.53 -5.50
N GLU A 112 -14.00 7.73 -4.93
CA GLU A 112 -13.10 8.12 -3.85
C GLU A 112 -13.70 7.67 -2.52
N ALA A 113 -12.89 7.02 -1.69
CA ALA A 113 -13.28 6.65 -0.34
C ALA A 113 -12.95 7.77 0.65
N THR A 114 -13.32 7.56 1.90
CA THR A 114 -13.01 8.48 2.99
C THR A 114 -11.50 8.70 3.10
N ALA A 115 -11.08 9.98 3.11
CA ALA A 115 -9.68 10.34 3.20
C ALA A 115 -9.11 9.94 4.57
N LEU A 116 -7.96 9.26 4.54
CA LEU A 116 -7.17 8.93 5.72
C LEU A 116 -6.10 9.99 5.98
N GLY A 117 -5.65 10.13 7.23
CA GLY A 117 -4.56 11.02 7.57
C GLY A 117 -3.21 10.49 7.06
N GLY A 118 -2.37 11.37 6.52
CA GLY A 118 -0.99 11.05 6.15
C GLY A 118 -0.81 10.44 4.75
N VAL A 119 -1.88 10.11 4.04
CA VAL A 119 -1.82 9.64 2.65
C VAL A 119 -1.63 10.81 1.68
N ALA A 120 -0.96 10.57 0.55
CA ALA A 120 -0.74 11.57 -0.48
C ALA A 120 -2.03 11.91 -1.26
N MET A 121 -2.93 10.94 -1.43
CA MET A 121 -4.20 11.07 -2.14
C MET A 121 -5.28 10.24 -1.44
N PRO A 122 -6.56 10.66 -1.51
CA PRO A 122 -7.66 9.82 -1.04
C PRO A 122 -7.63 8.45 -1.71
N PRO A 123 -7.83 7.35 -0.96
CA PRO A 123 -7.87 6.02 -1.57
C PRO A 123 -9.14 5.88 -2.40
N ARG A 124 -9.10 4.97 -3.39
CA ARG A 124 -10.15 4.82 -4.40
C ARG A 124 -10.62 3.39 -4.46
N TYR A 125 -11.84 3.15 -4.92
CA TYR A 125 -12.33 1.79 -5.16
C TYR A 125 -13.23 1.68 -6.40
N VAL A 126 -13.35 0.44 -6.86
CA VAL A 126 -14.19 0.01 -7.97
C VAL A 126 -14.99 -1.20 -7.51
N ILE A 127 -16.30 -1.19 -7.74
CA ILE A 127 -17.21 -2.30 -7.48
C ILE A 127 -17.68 -2.85 -8.82
N GLU A 128 -17.45 -4.14 -9.05
CA GLU A 128 -17.94 -4.87 -10.21
C GLU A 128 -19.01 -5.88 -9.78
N TRP A 129 -20.21 -5.77 -10.35
CA TRP A 129 -21.21 -6.81 -10.20
C TRP A 129 -20.89 -7.99 -11.11
N LEU A 130 -20.61 -9.16 -10.53
CA LEU A 130 -20.20 -10.34 -11.28
C LEU A 130 -21.40 -11.18 -11.73
N THR A 131 -22.27 -11.54 -10.78
CA THR A 131 -23.41 -12.41 -11.02
C THR A 131 -24.39 -12.35 -9.84
N SER A 132 -25.57 -12.94 -10.02
CA SER A 132 -26.51 -13.22 -8.93
C SER A 132 -26.90 -14.69 -8.99
N TYR A 133 -27.03 -15.34 -7.84
CA TYR A 133 -27.43 -16.75 -7.76
C TYR A 133 -28.43 -16.93 -6.62
N PRO A 134 -29.32 -17.94 -6.70
CA PRO A 134 -30.20 -18.25 -5.57
C PRO A 134 -29.34 -18.65 -4.37
N ASP A 135 -29.66 -18.12 -3.19
CA ASP A 135 -29.14 -18.64 -1.94
C ASP A 135 -29.51 -20.13 -1.84
N ALA A 136 -28.65 -20.95 -1.26
CA ALA A 136 -28.93 -22.37 -1.09
C ALA A 136 -30.18 -22.51 -0.21
N ALA A 137 -31.33 -22.72 -0.84
CA ALA A 137 -32.61 -22.63 -0.18
C ALA A 137 -32.71 -23.66 0.96
N PRO A 138 -33.12 -23.26 2.17
CA PRO A 138 -33.59 -24.22 3.16
C PRO A 138 -34.87 -24.91 2.65
N PRO A 139 -35.24 -26.08 3.21
CA PRO A 139 -36.40 -26.86 2.74
C PRO A 139 -37.75 -26.14 2.84
N ASP A 140 -37.81 -25.01 3.54
CA ASP A 140 -38.98 -24.15 3.71
C ASP A 140 -39.19 -23.14 2.57
N GLY A 141 -38.28 -23.10 1.58
CA GLY A 141 -38.41 -22.24 0.40
C GLY A 141 -38.16 -20.76 0.67
N SER A 142 -37.58 -20.39 1.82
CA SER A 142 -37.26 -19.00 2.15
C SER A 142 -35.99 -18.47 1.46
N GLY A 143 -35.58 -19.07 0.34
CA GLY A 143 -34.30 -18.78 -0.33
C GLY A 143 -34.23 -17.32 -0.82
N GLY A 144 -33.15 -16.63 -0.45
CA GLY A 144 -32.83 -15.30 -0.97
C GLY A 144 -32.14 -15.34 -2.33
N THR A 145 -31.82 -14.17 -2.89
CA THR A 145 -30.85 -14.05 -4.00
C THR A 145 -29.55 -13.50 -3.43
N VAL A 146 -28.43 -14.16 -3.69
CA VAL A 146 -27.10 -13.66 -3.36
C VAL A 146 -26.53 -12.94 -4.58
N ASP A 147 -26.18 -11.68 -4.41
CA ASP A 147 -25.46 -10.88 -5.39
C ASP A 147 -23.96 -10.99 -5.09
N ALA A 148 -23.15 -11.38 -6.09
CA ALA A 148 -21.70 -11.46 -5.98
C ALA A 148 -21.03 -10.26 -6.63
N PHE A 149 -20.14 -9.61 -5.87
CA PHE A 149 -19.38 -8.45 -6.31
C PHE A 149 -17.89 -8.71 -6.20
N ARG A 150 -17.13 -8.10 -7.10
CA ARG A 150 -15.68 -7.93 -6.95
C ARG A 150 -15.41 -6.48 -6.59
N ILE A 151 -14.69 -6.27 -5.49
CA ILE A 151 -14.28 -4.95 -5.04
C ILE A 151 -12.78 -4.87 -5.27
N THR A 152 -12.33 -3.84 -5.98
CA THR A 152 -10.90 -3.54 -6.12
C THR A 152 -10.65 -2.17 -5.51
N ALA A 153 -9.74 -2.09 -4.54
CA ALA A 153 -9.39 -0.87 -3.83
C ALA A 153 -7.93 -0.50 -4.10
N LEU A 154 -7.67 0.78 -4.32
CA LEU A 154 -6.35 1.36 -4.52
C LEU A 154 -6.07 2.33 -3.36
N GLY A 155 -5.04 2.01 -2.59
CA GLY A 155 -4.54 2.85 -1.51
C GLY A 155 -3.26 3.58 -1.92
N TYR A 156 -3.10 4.81 -1.42
CA TYR A 156 -1.88 5.60 -1.56
C TYR A 156 -1.19 5.77 -0.20
N GLY A 157 0.13 5.64 -0.19
CA GLY A 157 0.97 5.87 0.99
C GLY A 157 1.33 7.34 1.18
N GLY A 158 2.45 7.62 1.84
CA GLY A 158 2.93 9.00 2.04
C GLY A 158 3.36 9.71 0.75
N THR A 159 3.39 9.00 -0.38
CA THR A 159 3.63 9.53 -1.72
C THR A 159 2.64 8.93 -2.72
N GLU A 160 2.37 9.61 -3.83
CA GLU A 160 1.49 9.09 -4.89
C GLU A 160 2.05 7.83 -5.58
N ARG A 161 3.36 7.57 -5.42
CA ARG A 161 4.03 6.39 -5.99
C ARG A 161 3.92 5.14 -5.10
N ALA A 162 3.73 5.33 -3.81
CA ALA A 162 3.51 4.22 -2.89
C ALA A 162 2.05 3.79 -3.02
N GLN A 163 1.79 2.75 -3.80
CA GLN A 163 0.45 2.27 -4.09
C GLN A 163 0.30 0.82 -3.67
N VAL A 164 -0.88 0.46 -3.18
CA VAL A 164 -1.27 -0.92 -2.86
C VAL A 164 -2.64 -1.17 -3.44
N VAL A 165 -2.83 -2.32 -4.08
CA VAL A 165 -4.11 -2.73 -4.64
C VAL A 165 -4.62 -3.97 -3.91
N LEU A 166 -5.82 -3.87 -3.35
CA LEU A 166 -6.51 -4.98 -2.72
C LEU A 166 -7.74 -5.38 -3.52
N GLN A 167 -8.00 -6.67 -3.63
CA GLN A 167 -9.19 -7.18 -4.28
C GLN A 167 -9.90 -8.20 -3.41
N THR A 168 -11.22 -8.05 -3.29
CA THR A 168 -12.06 -8.99 -2.57
C THR A 168 -13.27 -9.38 -3.39
N THR A 169 -13.80 -10.57 -3.10
CA THR A 169 -15.13 -10.96 -3.58
C THR A 169 -16.10 -10.88 -2.41
N PHE A 170 -17.19 -10.17 -2.60
CA PHE A 170 -18.19 -9.89 -1.56
C PHE A 170 -19.55 -10.43 -2.00
N GLY A 171 -20.15 -11.27 -1.16
CA GLY A 171 -21.52 -11.77 -1.35
C GLY A 171 -22.50 -11.00 -0.49
N ARG A 172 -23.65 -10.63 -1.05
CA ARG A 172 -24.71 -9.91 -0.32
C ARG A 172 -26.09 -10.48 -0.64
N LEU A 173 -26.91 -10.67 0.40
CA LEU A 173 -28.32 -11.05 0.24
C LEU A 173 -29.16 -9.85 -0.24
N ARG A 174 -29.89 -10.05 -1.34
CA ARG A 174 -30.79 -9.05 -1.92
C ARG A 174 -32.00 -8.79 -1.03
N GLY A 175 -32.36 -7.53 -0.86
CA GLY A 175 -33.53 -7.10 -0.09
C GLY A 175 -33.36 -7.17 1.44
N VAL A 176 -32.24 -7.71 1.93
CA VAL A 176 -31.94 -7.79 3.37
C VAL A 176 -30.85 -6.79 3.72
N VAL A 177 -31.23 -5.68 4.37
CA VAL A 177 -30.27 -4.71 4.90
C VAL A 177 -29.60 -5.31 6.13
N GLY A 178 -28.28 -5.47 6.09
CA GLY A 178 -27.49 -6.03 7.20
C GLY A 178 -27.56 -7.56 7.36
N GLY A 179 -28.16 -8.31 6.44
CA GLY A 179 -28.14 -9.77 6.46
C GLY A 179 -26.79 -10.30 6.00
N SER A 180 -26.13 -11.14 6.81
CA SER A 180 -24.69 -11.46 6.77
C SER A 180 -24.04 -11.38 5.38
N PRO A 181 -23.57 -10.19 5.00
CA PRO A 181 -22.72 -10.03 3.83
C PRO A 181 -21.36 -10.62 4.20
N GLY A 182 -20.86 -11.52 3.39
CA GLY A 182 -19.63 -12.25 3.70
C GLY A 182 -18.56 -11.97 2.66
N ARG A 183 -17.35 -11.64 3.10
CA ARG A 183 -16.17 -11.71 2.23
C ARG A 183 -15.96 -13.18 1.85
N LEU A 184 -16.15 -13.50 0.57
CA LEU A 184 -16.02 -14.86 0.04
C LEU A 184 -14.56 -15.22 -0.22
N SER A 185 -13.73 -14.23 -0.55
CA SER A 185 -12.28 -14.38 -0.75
C SER A 185 -11.56 -13.02 -0.77
N TRP A 186 -10.24 -13.02 -0.56
CA TRP A 186 -9.37 -11.85 -0.76
C TRP A 186 -8.09 -12.23 -1.51
N MET A 187 -7.53 -11.28 -2.26
CA MET A 187 -6.23 -11.37 -2.94
C MET A 187 -5.57 -9.98 -2.98
N GLU A 188 -4.25 -9.93 -2.79
CA GLU A 188 -3.43 -8.72 -2.86
C GLU A 188 -2.69 -8.66 -4.20
N PHE A 189 -2.56 -7.46 -4.78
CA PHE A 189 -1.81 -7.23 -6.02
C PHE A 189 -0.77 -6.11 -5.83
N ASP A 190 0.41 -6.32 -6.42
CA ASP A 190 1.55 -5.39 -6.28
C ASP A 190 1.36 -4.06 -7.04
N SER A 191 0.44 -3.98 -8.02
CA SER A 191 0.17 -2.75 -8.79
C SER A 191 -1.08 -2.86 -9.69
N VAL A 192 -1.66 -1.69 -10.02
CA VAL A 192 -2.57 -1.53 -11.16
C VAL A 192 -1.74 -1.51 -12.44
N PRO A 193 -2.19 -2.13 -13.56
CA PRO A 193 -1.52 -1.97 -14.86
C PRO A 193 -1.41 -0.52 -15.34
#